data_AF-A0A453J7V0-F1
#
_entry.id   AF-A0A453J7V0-F1
#
_cell.length_a   1.000
_cell.length_b   1.000
_cell.length_c   1.000
_cell.angle_alpha   90.00
_cell.angle_beta   90.00
_cell.angle_gamma   90.00
#
_symmetry.space_group_name_H-M   'P 1'
#
loop_
_entity.id
_entity.type
_entity.pdbx_description
1 polymer ?
#
loop_
_entity_poly.entity_id
_entity_poly.type
_entity_poly.pdbx_seq_one_letter_code
_entity_poly.pdbx_strand_id
1 'polypeptide(L)'
;ILPNGTVAMLYTGIDRPGTNYQIQNIAFPKDPSDPLLREWVKPGYNPIAVPDAGINATQFRDPTTAWHAGDGLWRMLVGGLKPGTLRGMAILYRSRDFKHWVRAKHPLHSALTGMWECPDFFPVREPGKTDGLDTSEFGPRYKYVLKNSLDLTRYDYYTVGTYNNRTERYVPDNPTGDVYQRLQYDYGNFYASKTFYDPAKNRRVLLGWANESDSVAHDNAKGWAGIHAIPRKIWLDPSGKQLLQWPVEELDQLRGKAVSVGDKVVKPGQHFEVTGLQSYQVSTT
;
A
#
# COMPACT_ATOMS: atom_id res chain seq x y z
N ILE A 1 4.53 -14.46 -0.75
CA ILE A 1 5.04 -15.76 -1.23
C ILE A 1 4.92 -16.73 -0.05
N LEU A 2 4.37 -17.92 -0.25
CA LEU A 2 4.27 -18.93 0.80
C LEU A 2 5.63 -19.61 1.04
N PRO A 3 5.87 -20.21 2.23
CA PRO A 3 7.17 -20.83 2.58
C PRO A 3 7.67 -21.87 1.59
N ASN A 4 6.78 -22.53 0.85
CA ASN A 4 7.11 -23.51 -0.19
C ASN A 4 7.42 -22.87 -1.56
N GLY A 5 7.52 -21.54 -1.65
CA GLY A 5 7.76 -20.80 -2.89
C GLY A 5 6.50 -20.47 -3.70
N THR A 6 5.31 -20.97 -3.30
CA THR A 6 4.07 -20.69 -4.03
C THR A 6 3.70 -19.20 -3.93
N VAL A 7 3.45 -18.57 -5.08
CA VAL A 7 2.85 -17.23 -5.15
C VAL A 7 1.34 -17.35 -5.02
N ALA A 8 0.75 -16.51 -4.18
CA ALA A 8 -0.69 -16.46 -3.97
C ALA A 8 -1.15 -15.00 -4.05
N MET A 9 -2.21 -14.75 -4.83
CA MET A 9 -2.79 -13.43 -5.02
C MET A 9 -4.12 -13.36 -4.29
N LEU A 10 -4.23 -12.48 -3.29
CA LEU A 10 -5.49 -12.17 -2.62
C LEU A 10 -6.10 -10.95 -3.31
N TYR A 11 -7.39 -10.99 -3.63
CA TYR A 11 -8.06 -9.88 -4.31
C TYR A 11 -9.55 -9.81 -4.00
N THR A 12 -10.16 -8.64 -4.17
CA THR A 12 -11.61 -8.47 -4.03
C THR A 12 -12.32 -8.76 -5.35
N GLY A 13 -13.37 -9.58 -5.30
CA GLY A 13 -14.31 -9.76 -6.40
C GLY A 13 -15.69 -9.17 -6.07
N ILE A 14 -16.46 -8.87 -7.11
CA ILE A 14 -17.86 -8.46 -7.00
C ILE A 14 -18.74 -9.67 -7.36
N ASP A 15 -19.39 -10.26 -6.35
CA ASP A 15 -20.26 -11.44 -6.53
C ASP A 15 -21.64 -11.04 -7.11
N ARG A 16 -22.16 -9.89 -6.65
CA ARG A 16 -23.49 -9.38 -7.04
C ARG A 16 -23.33 -7.94 -7.52
N PRO A 17 -23.18 -7.70 -8.83
CA PRO A 17 -22.91 -6.37 -9.37
C PRO A 17 -23.98 -5.34 -9.01
N GLY A 18 -25.25 -5.72 -9.03
CA GLY A 18 -26.37 -4.80 -8.73
C GLY A 18 -26.38 -4.24 -7.30
N THR A 19 -25.67 -4.87 -6.37
CA THR A 19 -25.54 -4.39 -4.98
C THR A 19 -24.10 -4.10 -4.59
N ASN A 20 -23.15 -4.18 -5.52
CA ASN A 20 -21.71 -4.07 -5.25
C ASN A 20 -21.25 -4.98 -4.09
N TYR A 21 -21.74 -6.22 -4.04
CA TYR A 21 -21.43 -7.17 -2.97
C TYR A 21 -19.98 -7.66 -3.11
N GLN A 22 -19.10 -7.18 -2.22
CA GLN A 22 -17.66 -7.42 -2.26
C GLN A 22 -17.30 -8.68 -1.46
N ILE A 23 -16.49 -9.55 -2.06
CA ILE A 23 -15.99 -10.80 -1.49
C ILE A 23 -14.47 -10.90 -1.69
N GLN A 24 -13.76 -11.60 -0.82
CA GLN A 24 -12.33 -11.81 -0.98
C GLN A 24 -12.05 -13.19 -1.58
N ASN A 25 -11.21 -13.21 -2.60
CA ASN A 25 -10.84 -14.37 -3.38
C ASN A 25 -9.32 -14.56 -3.35
N ILE A 26 -8.90 -15.75 -3.74
CA ILE A 26 -7.49 -16.09 -3.97
C ILE A 26 -7.29 -16.60 -5.39
N ALA A 27 -6.10 -16.40 -5.95
CA ALA A 27 -5.65 -17.02 -7.18
C ALA A 27 -4.17 -17.46 -7.06
N PHE A 28 -3.78 -18.44 -7.86
CA PHE A 28 -2.42 -18.97 -7.92
C PHE A 28 -1.94 -19.03 -9.37
N PRO A 29 -0.63 -18.92 -9.64
CA PRO A 29 -0.10 -19.23 -10.96
C PRO A 29 -0.50 -20.64 -11.38
N LYS A 30 -0.98 -20.78 -12.61
CA LYS A 30 -1.29 -22.09 -13.22
C LYS A 30 -0.02 -22.91 -13.41
N ASP A 31 1.05 -22.24 -13.80
CA ASP A 31 2.39 -22.79 -13.95
C ASP A 31 3.37 -21.98 -13.09
N PRO A 32 3.77 -22.47 -11.91
CA PRO A 32 4.76 -21.80 -11.05
C PRO A 32 6.17 -21.75 -11.65
N SER A 33 6.45 -22.51 -12.71
CA SER A 33 7.75 -22.51 -13.40
C SER A 33 7.86 -21.46 -14.49
N ASP A 34 6.73 -20.90 -14.96
CA ASP A 34 6.71 -19.78 -15.91
C ASP A 34 7.26 -18.51 -15.21
N PRO A 35 8.45 -18.00 -15.55
CA PRO A 35 9.03 -16.86 -14.85
C PRO A 35 8.21 -15.57 -14.98
N LEU A 36 7.29 -15.53 -15.95
CA LEU A 36 6.38 -14.40 -16.19
C LEU A 36 5.03 -14.57 -15.48
N LEU A 37 4.74 -15.74 -14.90
CA LEU A 37 3.49 -16.08 -14.22
C LEU A 37 2.24 -15.62 -14.99
N ARG A 38 2.13 -15.97 -16.29
CA ARG A 38 1.13 -15.38 -17.20
C ARG A 38 -0.29 -15.87 -16.94
N GLU A 39 -0.45 -17.16 -16.65
CA GLU A 39 -1.76 -17.78 -16.44
C GLU A 39 -2.03 -17.99 -14.94
N TRP A 40 -3.26 -17.70 -14.51
CA TRP A 40 -3.69 -17.82 -13.11
C TRP A 40 -4.95 -18.68 -12.98
N VAL A 41 -4.99 -19.50 -11.93
CA VAL A 41 -6.15 -20.32 -11.59
C VAL A 41 -6.82 -19.78 -10.33
N LYS A 42 -8.14 -19.62 -10.41
CA LYS A 42 -9.01 -19.34 -9.25
C LYS A 42 -9.53 -20.69 -8.74
N PRO A 43 -9.21 -21.10 -7.51
CA PRO A 43 -9.68 -22.36 -6.98
C PRO A 43 -11.20 -22.34 -6.72
N GLY A 44 -11.84 -23.51 -6.81
CA GLY A 44 -13.29 -23.66 -6.61
C GLY A 44 -13.79 -23.40 -5.18
N TYR A 45 -12.88 -23.23 -4.21
CA TYR A 45 -13.24 -22.87 -2.83
C TYR A 45 -13.35 -21.35 -2.61
N ASN A 46 -13.16 -20.53 -3.63
CA ASN A 46 -13.49 -19.11 -3.55
C ASN A 46 -15.01 -18.92 -3.32
N PRO A 47 -15.42 -17.86 -2.59
CA PRO A 47 -14.59 -16.88 -1.89
C PRO A 47 -13.96 -17.40 -0.60
N ILE A 48 -12.79 -16.86 -0.25
CA ILE A 48 -12.08 -17.19 0.99
C ILE A 48 -12.54 -16.35 2.19
N ALA A 49 -13.17 -15.20 1.95
CA ALA A 49 -13.84 -14.41 2.99
C ALA A 49 -15.03 -13.65 2.41
N VAL A 50 -16.13 -13.63 3.17
CA VAL A 50 -17.37 -12.94 2.81
C VAL A 50 -17.78 -11.97 3.93
N PRO A 51 -18.54 -10.91 3.62
CA PRO A 51 -19.15 -10.06 4.64
C PRO A 51 -20.09 -10.87 5.55
N ASP A 52 -19.80 -10.91 6.85
CA ASP A 52 -20.66 -11.48 7.89
C ASP A 52 -21.37 -10.38 8.71
N ALA A 53 -22.07 -10.76 9.77
CA ALA A 53 -22.70 -9.82 10.67
C ALA A 53 -21.68 -8.80 11.24
N GLY A 54 -21.91 -7.52 10.97
CA GLY A 54 -21.03 -6.42 11.37
C GLY A 54 -20.03 -5.94 10.31
N ILE A 55 -20.07 -6.48 9.09
CA ILE A 55 -19.34 -5.96 7.93
C ILE A 55 -20.34 -5.35 6.94
N ASN A 56 -20.02 -4.17 6.40
CA ASN A 56 -20.79 -3.58 5.33
C ASN A 56 -20.36 -4.22 4.00
N ALA A 57 -21.27 -4.96 3.36
CA ALA A 57 -20.96 -5.75 2.16
C ALA A 57 -20.56 -4.93 0.93
N THR A 58 -20.84 -3.63 0.90
CA THR A 58 -20.42 -2.72 -0.18
C THR A 58 -19.13 -1.95 0.15
N GLN A 59 -18.60 -2.16 1.35
CA GLN A 59 -17.44 -1.49 1.92
C GLN A 59 -16.56 -2.54 2.63
N PHE A 60 -16.09 -3.51 1.86
CA PHE A 60 -15.29 -4.66 2.29
C PHE A 60 -14.33 -5.10 1.17
N ARG A 61 -13.15 -4.49 1.06
CA ARG A 61 -12.26 -4.68 -0.09
C ARG A 61 -10.77 -4.52 0.23
N ASP A 62 -9.96 -4.89 -0.75
CA ASP A 62 -8.51 -4.68 -0.83
C ASP A 62 -7.73 -5.45 0.24
N PRO A 63 -7.63 -6.80 0.13
CA PRO A 63 -6.83 -7.58 1.06
C PRO A 63 -5.34 -7.19 1.00
N THR A 64 -4.69 -7.13 2.15
CA THR A 64 -3.25 -6.86 2.25
C THR A 64 -2.40 -8.04 1.76
N THR A 65 -1.11 -7.80 1.55
CA THR A 65 -0.12 -8.87 1.69
C THR A 65 -0.30 -9.52 3.06
N ALA A 66 -0.38 -10.85 3.08
CA ALA A 66 -0.51 -11.60 4.32
C ALA A 66 0.84 -11.76 5.02
N TRP A 67 0.83 -11.88 6.34
CA TRP A 67 2.03 -12.10 7.14
C TRP A 67 1.86 -13.24 8.13
N HIS A 68 2.98 -13.86 8.48
CA HIS A 68 3.08 -14.83 9.56
C HIS A 68 3.70 -14.15 10.78
N ALA A 69 3.23 -14.44 11.99
CA ALA A 69 3.74 -13.82 13.22
C ALA A 69 4.34 -14.83 14.22
N GLY A 70 4.84 -15.96 13.71
CA GLY A 70 5.61 -16.95 14.47
C GLY A 70 4.78 -17.95 15.29
N ASP A 71 3.45 -17.91 15.20
CA ASP A 71 2.53 -18.74 15.98
C ASP A 71 1.74 -19.77 15.14
N GLY A 72 2.17 -20.00 13.89
CA GLY A 72 1.53 -20.93 12.98
C GLY A 72 0.26 -20.38 12.32
N LEU A 73 0.04 -19.06 12.36
CA LEU A 73 -1.11 -18.40 11.74
C LEU A 73 -0.68 -17.31 10.76
N TRP A 74 -1.21 -17.41 9.54
CA TRP A 74 -1.28 -16.30 8.60
C TRP A 74 -2.32 -15.29 9.04
N ARG A 75 -2.04 -14.03 8.72
CA ARG A 75 -2.94 -12.90 8.93
C ARG A 75 -3.05 -12.10 7.66
N MET A 76 -4.24 -11.57 7.40
CA MET A 76 -4.48 -10.57 6.36
C MET A 76 -5.43 -9.52 6.91
N LEU A 77 -5.30 -8.29 6.42
CA LEU A 77 -6.30 -7.24 6.65
C LEU A 77 -7.14 -7.07 5.41
N VAL A 78 -8.39 -6.70 5.60
CA VAL A 78 -9.29 -6.23 4.55
C VAL A 78 -9.82 -4.87 4.98
N GLY A 79 -9.79 -3.90 4.07
CA GLY A 79 -10.33 -2.58 4.31
C GLY A 79 -11.85 -2.63 4.45
N GLY A 80 -12.41 -1.84 5.35
CA GLY A 80 -13.84 -1.79 5.52
C GLY A 80 -14.37 -0.61 6.31
N LEU A 81 -15.70 -0.52 6.34
CA LEU A 81 -16.45 0.48 7.11
C LEU A 81 -17.41 -0.23 8.06
N LYS A 82 -17.42 0.15 9.34
CA LYS A 82 -18.41 -0.38 10.28
C LYS A 82 -19.82 0.08 9.88
N PRO A 83 -20.77 -0.84 9.67
CA PRO A 83 -22.14 -0.51 9.26
C PRO A 83 -22.78 0.58 10.11
N GLY A 84 -23.42 1.55 9.46
CA GLY A 84 -24.14 2.66 10.13
C GLY A 84 -23.25 3.68 10.84
N THR A 85 -21.94 3.70 10.57
CA THR A 85 -20.99 4.64 11.21
C THR A 85 -19.95 5.19 10.22
N LEU A 86 -19.15 6.17 10.65
CA LEU A 86 -17.97 6.66 9.93
C LEU A 86 -16.66 5.98 10.36
N ARG A 87 -16.74 4.81 11.02
CA ARG A 87 -15.55 4.12 11.55
C ARG A 87 -14.95 3.17 10.52
N GLY A 88 -13.87 3.60 9.89
CA GLY A 88 -13.02 2.77 9.03
C GLY A 88 -12.31 1.68 9.83
N MET A 89 -12.07 0.54 9.21
CA MET A 89 -11.55 -0.66 9.86
C MET A 89 -10.51 -1.36 9.00
N ALA A 90 -9.43 -1.81 9.64
CA ALA A 90 -8.57 -2.85 9.14
C ALA A 90 -9.05 -4.19 9.69
N ILE A 91 -9.96 -4.84 8.98
CA ILE A 91 -10.62 -6.07 9.42
C ILE A 91 -9.62 -7.22 9.35
N LEU A 92 -9.33 -7.83 10.50
CA LEU A 92 -8.32 -8.87 10.61
C LEU A 92 -8.92 -10.27 10.38
N TYR A 93 -8.25 -11.06 9.54
CA TYR A 93 -8.52 -12.48 9.32
C TYR A 93 -7.29 -13.32 9.67
N ARG A 94 -7.53 -14.58 10.04
CA ARG A 94 -6.49 -15.57 10.35
C ARG A 94 -6.68 -16.84 9.52
N SER A 95 -5.58 -17.49 9.16
CA SER A 95 -5.61 -18.80 8.50
C SER A 95 -4.40 -19.65 8.88
N ARG A 96 -4.58 -20.98 8.97
CA ARG A 96 -3.46 -21.93 9.13
C ARG A 96 -2.91 -22.40 7.79
N ASP A 97 -3.76 -22.50 6.77
CA ASP A 97 -3.51 -23.18 5.50
C ASP A 97 -3.60 -22.25 4.29
N PHE A 98 -3.80 -20.95 4.52
CA PHE A 98 -4.00 -19.92 3.49
C PHE A 98 -5.27 -20.11 2.63
N LYS A 99 -6.11 -21.09 2.98
CA LYS A 99 -7.34 -21.46 2.27
C LYS A 99 -8.57 -21.11 3.09
N HIS A 100 -8.61 -21.53 4.35
CA HIS A 100 -9.72 -21.26 5.26
C HIS A 100 -9.36 -20.07 6.15
N TRP A 101 -10.11 -18.98 6.00
CA TRP A 101 -9.88 -17.74 6.73
C TRP A 101 -11.00 -17.46 7.72
N VAL A 102 -10.64 -17.16 8.96
CA VAL A 102 -11.57 -16.86 10.05
C VAL A 102 -11.36 -15.42 10.50
N ARG A 103 -12.44 -14.65 10.53
CA ARG A 103 -12.42 -13.27 11.02
C ARG A 103 -12.07 -13.21 12.51
N ALA A 104 -11.16 -12.34 12.89
CA ALA A 104 -10.89 -12.05 14.29
C ALA A 104 -12.05 -11.26 14.92
N LYS A 105 -12.30 -11.43 16.22
CA LYS A 105 -13.38 -10.74 16.96
C LYS A 105 -13.32 -9.22 16.86
N HIS A 106 -12.12 -8.66 16.74
CA HIS A 106 -11.87 -7.23 16.64
C HIS A 106 -10.98 -6.95 15.42
N PRO A 107 -11.13 -5.78 14.76
CA PRO A 107 -10.18 -5.36 13.74
C PRO A 107 -8.79 -5.17 14.36
N LEU A 108 -7.75 -5.17 13.52
CA LEU A 108 -6.39 -4.85 13.97
C LEU A 108 -6.33 -3.42 14.52
N HIS A 109 -7.00 -2.50 13.82
CA HIS A 109 -7.14 -1.08 14.17
C HIS A 109 -8.39 -0.47 13.51
N SER A 110 -8.88 0.66 14.04
CA SER A 110 -10.02 1.39 13.46
C SER A 110 -10.04 2.86 13.89
N ALA A 111 -10.56 3.76 13.06
CA ALA A 111 -10.69 5.18 13.37
C ALA A 111 -11.91 5.84 12.70
N LEU A 112 -12.37 6.98 13.22
CA LEU A 112 -13.49 7.77 12.67
C LEU A 112 -13.03 8.59 11.47
N THR A 113 -12.91 7.93 10.31
CA THR A 113 -12.24 8.48 9.11
C THR A 113 -12.98 8.17 7.80
N GLY A 114 -14.09 7.42 7.86
CA GLY A 114 -14.77 6.88 6.68
C GLY A 114 -14.19 5.54 6.24
N MET A 115 -14.53 5.10 5.03
CA MET A 115 -14.07 3.83 4.49
C MET A 115 -12.55 3.80 4.35
N TRP A 116 -11.94 2.68 4.76
CA TRP A 116 -10.53 2.37 4.52
C TRP A 116 -10.40 1.49 3.28
N GLU A 117 -9.80 2.04 2.23
CA GLU A 117 -9.40 1.34 1.02
C GLU A 117 -7.91 1.00 1.08
N CYS A 118 -7.51 0.00 0.29
CA CYS A 118 -6.11 -0.38 0.07
C CYS A 118 -5.25 -0.33 1.35
N PRO A 119 -5.64 -1.00 2.45
CA PRO A 119 -4.78 -1.09 3.61
C PRO A 119 -3.44 -1.70 3.21
N ASP A 120 -2.41 -1.30 3.94
CA ASP A 120 -1.10 -1.95 3.91
C ASP A 120 -0.53 -1.99 5.33
N PHE A 121 0.08 -3.13 5.68
CA PHE A 121 0.59 -3.36 7.02
C PHE A 121 1.91 -4.12 6.95
N PHE A 122 2.98 -3.48 7.41
CA PHE A 122 4.32 -4.04 7.28
C PHE A 122 5.27 -3.55 8.39
N PRO A 123 6.28 -4.36 8.72
CA PRO A 123 7.33 -3.96 9.64
C PRO A 123 8.38 -3.06 8.95
N VAL A 124 9.01 -2.20 9.74
CA VAL A 124 10.21 -1.42 9.39
C VAL A 124 11.30 -1.64 10.45
N ARG A 125 12.56 -1.57 10.02
CA ARG A 125 13.74 -1.64 10.90
C ARG A 125 13.74 -0.49 11.92
N GLU A 126 14.69 -0.54 12.85
CA GLU A 126 14.93 0.54 13.79
C GLU A 126 15.17 1.89 13.08
N PRO A 127 14.83 3.03 13.72
CA PRO A 127 14.99 4.37 13.13
C PRO A 127 16.35 4.58 12.46
N GLY A 128 16.34 5.11 11.23
CA GLY A 128 17.54 5.41 10.45
C GLY A 128 18.17 4.21 9.72
N LYS A 129 17.68 2.99 9.92
CA LYS A 129 18.06 1.84 9.09
C LYS A 129 17.23 1.83 7.81
N THR A 130 17.91 1.71 6.66
CA THR A 130 17.25 1.83 5.36
C THR A 130 16.83 0.49 4.75
N ASP A 131 17.27 -0.62 5.32
CA ASP A 131 16.92 -1.95 4.81
C ASP A 131 15.43 -2.24 5.06
N GLY A 132 14.81 -2.87 4.08
CA GLY A 132 13.47 -3.41 4.20
C GLY A 132 13.44 -4.66 5.08
N LEU A 133 12.22 -5.01 5.48
CA LEU A 133 11.89 -6.25 6.18
C LEU A 133 10.87 -7.02 5.37
N ASP A 134 11.02 -8.36 5.34
CA ASP A 134 9.91 -9.21 4.92
C ASP A 134 8.68 -8.93 5.79
N THR A 135 7.49 -9.03 5.22
CA THR A 135 6.25 -8.69 5.93
C THR A 135 6.03 -9.58 7.16
N SER A 136 6.60 -10.79 7.20
CA SER A 136 6.53 -11.72 8.33
C SER A 136 7.68 -11.57 9.33
N GLU A 137 8.65 -10.67 9.09
CA GLU A 137 9.69 -10.42 10.08
C GLU A 137 9.11 -9.75 11.32
N PHE A 138 9.36 -10.36 12.48
CA PHE A 138 8.85 -9.92 13.77
C PHE A 138 10.02 -9.80 14.75
N GLY A 139 10.19 -8.63 15.35
CA GLY A 139 11.28 -8.36 16.28
C GLY A 139 10.93 -7.30 17.30
N PRO A 140 11.52 -7.35 18.51
CA PRO A 140 11.16 -6.46 19.63
C PRO A 140 11.53 -4.99 19.37
N ARG A 141 12.39 -4.71 18.39
CA ARG A 141 12.82 -3.35 18.02
C ARG A 141 12.20 -2.84 16.72
N TYR A 142 11.41 -3.66 16.03
CA TYR A 142 10.76 -3.24 14.78
C TYR A 142 9.54 -2.39 15.11
N LYS A 143 9.32 -1.39 14.26
CA LYS A 143 8.06 -0.65 14.22
C LYS A 143 7.20 -1.19 13.09
N TYR A 144 5.91 -0.88 13.14
CA TYR A 144 4.97 -1.29 12.13
C TYR A 144 4.30 -0.06 11.56
N VAL A 145 4.07 -0.11 10.26
CA VAL A 145 3.35 0.91 9.52
C VAL A 145 1.97 0.35 9.22
N LEU A 146 0.93 1.08 9.60
CA LEU A 146 -0.42 0.84 9.09
C LEU A 146 -0.79 2.01 8.19
N LYS A 147 -1.00 1.70 6.91
CA LYS A 147 -1.46 2.65 5.90
C LYS A 147 -2.87 2.32 5.45
N ASN A 148 -3.67 3.35 5.16
CA ASN A 148 -4.97 3.24 4.51
C ASN A 148 -5.16 4.36 3.49
N SER A 149 -5.79 4.04 2.36
CA SER A 149 -6.34 5.02 1.42
C SER A 149 -7.73 5.41 1.92
N LEU A 150 -7.98 6.70 2.15
CA LEU A 150 -9.29 7.13 2.65
C LEU A 150 -10.19 7.54 1.50
N ASP A 151 -11.31 6.83 1.35
CA ASP A 151 -12.27 7.02 0.26
C ASP A 151 -12.82 8.47 0.23
N LEU A 152 -13.08 9.05 1.41
CA LEU A 152 -13.67 10.39 1.52
C LEU A 152 -12.72 11.51 1.12
N THR A 153 -11.43 11.40 1.45
CA THR A 153 -10.47 12.49 1.23
C THR A 153 -9.62 12.27 0.00
N ARG A 154 -9.60 11.06 -0.58
CA ARG A 154 -8.76 10.67 -1.71
C ARG A 154 -7.25 10.87 -1.47
N TYR A 155 -6.82 10.65 -0.23
CA TYR A 155 -5.40 10.62 0.16
C TYR A 155 -5.02 9.34 0.88
N ASP A 156 -3.74 9.02 0.80
CA ASP A 156 -3.11 7.91 1.50
C ASP A 156 -2.47 8.38 2.79
N TYR A 157 -2.96 7.87 3.92
CA TYR A 157 -2.42 8.17 5.25
C TYR A 157 -1.81 6.95 5.89
N TYR A 158 -0.74 7.15 6.65
CA TYR A 158 -0.16 6.10 7.46
C TYR A 158 0.11 6.58 8.89
N THR A 159 0.23 5.60 9.78
CA THR A 159 0.78 5.79 11.12
C THR A 159 1.93 4.82 11.33
N VAL A 160 2.85 5.18 12.23
CA VAL A 160 3.91 4.30 12.75
C VAL A 160 3.53 3.91 14.16
N GLY A 161 3.76 2.65 14.53
CA GLY A 161 3.36 2.14 15.83
C GLY A 161 3.98 0.80 16.19
N THR A 162 3.39 0.17 17.19
CA THR A 162 3.79 -1.14 17.70
C THR A 162 2.71 -2.17 17.42
N TYR A 163 3.15 -3.40 17.13
CA TYR A 163 2.26 -4.53 16.88
C TYR A 163 2.50 -5.63 17.90
N ASN A 164 1.45 -6.04 18.59
CA ASN A 164 1.46 -7.19 19.48
C ASN A 164 0.78 -8.36 18.77
N ASN A 165 1.55 -9.38 18.39
CA ASN A 165 1.05 -10.57 17.70
C ASN A 165 0.19 -11.50 18.59
N ARG A 166 0.32 -11.42 19.93
CA ARG A 166 -0.48 -12.23 20.86
C ARG A 166 -1.89 -11.66 21.04
N THR A 167 -2.00 -10.35 21.20
CA THR A 167 -3.30 -9.66 21.34
C THR A 167 -3.88 -9.25 19.98
N GLU A 168 -3.04 -9.27 18.94
CA GLU A 168 -3.33 -8.81 17.59
C GLU A 168 -3.90 -7.40 17.57
N ARG A 169 -3.14 -6.51 18.20
CA ARG A 169 -3.41 -5.08 18.23
C ARG A 169 -2.24 -4.32 17.68
N TYR A 170 -2.57 -3.37 16.82
CA TYR A 170 -1.67 -2.31 16.42
C TYR A 170 -1.99 -1.07 17.26
N VAL A 171 -0.96 -0.42 17.80
CA VAL A 171 -1.10 0.82 18.55
C VAL A 171 -0.19 1.86 17.90
N PRO A 172 -0.75 2.92 17.29
CA PRO A 172 0.06 4.00 16.72
C PRO A 172 0.82 4.72 17.83
N ASP A 173 2.06 5.11 17.56
CA ASP A 173 2.90 5.87 18.50
C ASP A 173 2.30 7.26 18.77
N ASN A 174 1.60 7.84 17.77
CA ASN A 174 0.79 9.04 17.93
C ASN A 174 -0.72 8.66 17.91
N PRO A 175 -1.42 8.70 19.07
CA PRO A 175 -2.84 8.35 19.16
C PRO A 175 -3.77 9.23 18.32
N THR A 176 -3.32 10.42 17.91
CA THR A 176 -4.10 11.36 17.09
C THR A 176 -3.79 11.26 15.59
N GLY A 177 -2.86 10.36 15.22
CA GLY A 177 -2.30 10.25 13.86
C GLY A 177 -3.30 9.80 12.79
N ASP A 178 -4.36 9.09 13.16
CA ASP A 178 -5.39 8.68 12.18
C ASP A 178 -6.34 9.82 11.80
N VAL A 179 -6.52 10.83 12.67
CA VAL A 179 -7.59 11.83 12.52
C VAL A 179 -7.07 13.24 12.35
N TYR A 180 -6.13 13.69 13.19
CA TYR A 180 -5.70 15.09 13.25
C TYR A 180 -4.29 15.30 12.70
N GLN A 181 -3.31 14.56 13.21
CA GLN A 181 -1.89 14.73 12.90
C GLN A 181 -1.43 13.69 11.86
N ARG A 182 -2.10 13.68 10.71
CA ARG A 182 -1.94 12.62 9.73
C ARG A 182 -0.65 12.79 8.93
N LEU A 183 0.06 11.68 8.75
CA LEU A 183 1.18 11.60 7.82
C LEU A 183 0.69 11.02 6.49
N GLN A 184 1.17 11.59 5.39
CA GLN A 184 0.89 11.12 4.03
C GLN A 184 2.19 10.61 3.40
N TYR A 185 2.08 9.63 2.50
CA TYR A 185 3.22 9.29 1.65
C TYR A 185 3.55 10.43 0.69
N ASP A 186 2.53 11.07 0.14
CA ASP A 186 2.69 12.15 -0.81
C ASP A 186 1.59 13.17 -0.54
N TYR A 187 1.91 14.45 -0.63
CA TYR A 187 0.98 15.55 -0.38
C TYR A 187 0.35 16.08 -1.68
N GLY A 188 0.66 15.46 -2.83
CA GLY A 188 0.03 15.73 -4.12
C GLY A 188 -0.92 14.60 -4.55
N ASN A 189 -0.93 14.33 -5.85
CA ASN A 189 -1.78 13.32 -6.46
C ASN A 189 -1.15 11.92 -6.34
N PHE A 190 -1.57 11.16 -5.33
CA PHE A 190 -1.05 9.84 -5.03
C PHE A 190 -2.04 9.04 -4.19
N TYR A 191 -2.48 7.90 -4.71
CA TYR A 191 -3.54 7.11 -4.11
C TYR A 191 -3.36 5.60 -4.30
N ALA A 192 -4.14 4.82 -3.57
CA ALA A 192 -4.18 3.35 -3.63
C ALA A 192 -2.79 2.70 -3.52
N SER A 193 -1.88 3.32 -2.77
CA SER A 193 -0.50 2.86 -2.67
C SER A 193 -0.36 1.53 -1.94
N LYS A 194 0.62 0.75 -2.36
CA LYS A 194 0.89 -0.59 -1.84
C LYS A 194 2.38 -0.87 -1.88
N THR A 195 2.88 -1.54 -0.85
CA THR A 195 4.29 -1.88 -0.74
C THR A 195 4.53 -3.37 -0.91
N PHE A 196 5.74 -3.71 -1.34
CA PHE A 196 6.25 -5.08 -1.28
C PHE A 196 7.70 -5.08 -0.80
N TYR A 197 8.14 -6.20 -0.25
CA TYR A 197 9.54 -6.42 0.10
C TYR A 197 10.28 -7.00 -1.11
N ASP A 198 11.38 -6.35 -1.48
CA ASP A 198 12.32 -6.78 -2.50
C ASP A 198 13.51 -7.48 -1.81
N PRO A 199 13.54 -8.83 -1.81
CA PRO A 199 14.62 -9.58 -1.18
C PRO A 199 15.94 -9.50 -1.95
N ALA A 200 15.93 -9.14 -3.24
CA ALA A 200 17.16 -9.06 -4.04
C ALA A 200 18.03 -7.87 -3.61
N LYS A 201 17.39 -6.79 -3.13
CA LYS A 201 18.08 -5.57 -2.65
C LYS A 201 17.79 -5.22 -1.19
N ASN A 202 17.19 -6.13 -0.43
CA ASN A 202 16.83 -5.94 0.98
C ASN A 202 16.13 -4.59 1.24
N ARG A 203 15.09 -4.27 0.47
CA ARG A 203 14.40 -2.98 0.55
C ARG A 203 12.90 -3.15 0.47
N ARG A 204 12.15 -2.21 1.03
CA ARG A 204 10.70 -2.10 0.81
C ARG A 204 10.44 -1.08 -0.29
N VAL A 205 9.69 -1.48 -1.30
CA VAL A 205 9.34 -0.64 -2.45
C VAL A 205 7.87 -0.26 -2.35
N LEU A 206 7.58 1.04 -2.48
CA LEU A 206 6.26 1.64 -2.54
C LEU A 206 5.88 1.91 -3.99
N LEU A 207 4.69 1.46 -4.36
CA LEU A 207 4.00 1.84 -5.60
C LEU A 207 2.80 2.72 -5.23
N GLY A 208 2.44 3.65 -6.11
CA GLY A 208 1.22 4.44 -5.98
C GLY A 208 0.65 4.80 -7.34
N TRP A 209 -0.67 4.96 -7.39
CA TRP A 209 -1.40 5.43 -8.56
C TRP A 209 -1.58 6.94 -8.46
N ALA A 210 -1.30 7.65 -9.55
CA ALA A 210 -1.71 9.03 -9.73
C ALA A 210 -2.78 9.05 -10.82
N ASN A 211 -3.98 9.54 -10.47
CA ASN A 211 -5.03 9.70 -11.45
C ASN A 211 -4.77 10.96 -12.30
N GLU A 212 -5.62 11.21 -13.28
CA GLU A 212 -5.46 12.38 -14.13
C GLU A 212 -5.88 13.66 -13.41
N SER A 213 -5.26 14.78 -13.79
CA SER A 213 -5.63 16.12 -13.34
C SER A 213 -6.26 16.97 -14.46
N ASP A 214 -6.48 16.38 -15.63
CA ASP A 214 -7.32 16.93 -16.70
C ASP A 214 -8.77 16.41 -16.58
N SER A 215 -9.54 16.46 -17.67
CA SER A 215 -10.95 16.07 -17.66
C SER A 215 -11.18 14.72 -18.34
N VAL A 216 -12.28 14.04 -17.97
CA VAL A 216 -12.71 12.78 -18.60
C VAL A 216 -12.86 12.89 -20.13
N ALA A 217 -13.18 14.07 -20.65
CA ALA A 217 -13.22 14.29 -22.10
C ALA A 217 -11.82 14.19 -22.73
N HIS A 218 -10.78 14.70 -22.06
CA HIS A 218 -9.39 14.55 -22.49
C HIS A 218 -8.91 13.11 -22.32
N ASP A 219 -9.29 12.41 -21.25
CA ASP A 219 -9.01 10.98 -21.10
C ASP A 219 -9.52 10.16 -22.29
N ASN A 220 -10.77 10.40 -22.68
CA ASN A 220 -11.37 9.74 -23.83
C ASN A 220 -10.68 10.12 -25.15
N ALA A 221 -10.28 11.38 -25.30
CA ALA A 221 -9.61 11.86 -26.51
C ALA A 221 -8.17 11.31 -26.65
N LYS A 222 -7.40 11.26 -25.56
CA LYS A 222 -6.03 10.73 -25.54
C LYS A 222 -5.98 9.20 -25.49
N GLY A 223 -7.07 8.54 -25.09
CA GLY A 223 -7.25 7.09 -25.14
C GLY A 223 -6.62 6.31 -23.98
N TRP A 224 -6.15 7.00 -22.93
CA TRP A 224 -5.57 6.40 -21.73
C TRP A 224 -5.77 7.32 -20.53
N ALA A 225 -5.75 6.78 -19.31
CA ALA A 225 -5.86 7.56 -18.07
C ALA A 225 -5.19 6.84 -16.90
N GLY A 226 -4.52 7.59 -16.05
CA GLY A 226 -3.86 7.12 -14.84
C GLY A 226 -2.44 6.61 -15.11
N ILE A 227 -1.54 6.95 -14.21
CA ILE A 227 -0.15 6.50 -14.22
C ILE A 227 0.25 5.90 -12.88
N HIS A 228 1.30 5.08 -12.88
CA HIS A 228 2.03 4.79 -11.66
C HIS A 228 3.09 5.85 -11.42
N ALA A 229 3.17 6.34 -10.19
CA ALA A 229 4.34 7.09 -9.75
C ALA A 229 5.59 6.21 -9.81
N ILE A 230 6.76 6.82 -10.01
CA ILE A 230 8.04 6.11 -9.97
C ILE A 230 8.16 5.36 -8.63
N PRO A 231 8.51 4.06 -8.63
CA PRO A 231 8.67 3.29 -7.41
C PRO A 231 9.66 3.93 -6.43
N ARG A 232 9.33 3.91 -5.14
CA ARG A 232 10.14 4.53 -4.08
C ARG A 232 10.62 3.49 -3.07
N LYS A 233 11.90 3.49 -2.72
CA LYS A 233 12.38 2.83 -1.51
C LYS A 233 11.83 3.58 -0.29
N ILE A 234 11.34 2.85 0.71
CA ILE A 234 10.79 3.46 1.94
C ILE A 234 11.43 2.86 3.19
N TRP A 235 11.64 3.70 4.21
CA TRP A 235 12.20 3.28 5.50
C TRP A 235 11.84 4.28 6.61
N LEU A 236 12.12 3.92 7.87
CA LEU A 236 11.84 4.77 9.01
C LEU A 236 12.92 5.84 9.20
N ASP A 237 12.50 7.10 9.29
CA ASP A 237 13.37 8.25 9.59
C ASP A 237 14.15 8.04 10.90
N PRO A 238 15.38 8.58 11.06
CA PRO A 238 16.15 8.50 12.30
C PRO A 238 15.43 8.97 13.57
N SER A 239 14.45 9.89 13.48
CA SER A 239 13.63 10.29 14.63
C SER A 239 12.57 9.26 15.02
N GLY A 240 12.26 8.29 14.14
CA GLY A 240 11.20 7.32 14.31
C GLY A 240 9.79 7.85 14.09
N LYS A 241 9.63 9.12 13.73
CA LYS A 241 8.31 9.79 13.68
C LYS A 241 7.60 9.71 12.33
N GLN A 242 8.33 9.43 11.26
CA GLN A 242 7.81 9.43 9.90
C GLN A 242 8.62 8.48 9.01
N LEU A 243 8.08 8.19 7.83
CA LEU A 243 8.78 7.44 6.80
C LEU A 243 9.53 8.39 5.86
N LEU A 244 10.73 7.99 5.48
CA LEU A 244 11.47 8.58 4.38
C LEU A 244 11.23 7.76 3.12
N GLN A 245 11.29 8.44 1.98
CA GLN A 245 11.10 7.85 0.66
C GLN A 245 12.15 8.39 -0.29
N TRP A 246 12.62 7.55 -1.20
CA TRP A 246 13.52 7.96 -2.27
C TRP A 246 13.24 7.14 -3.52
N PRO A 247 13.27 7.72 -4.74
CA PRO A 247 13.15 6.95 -5.97
C PRO A 247 14.14 5.78 -5.98
N VAL A 248 13.71 4.64 -6.49
CA VAL A 248 14.60 3.47 -6.61
C VAL A 248 15.82 3.81 -7.46
N GLU A 249 17.00 3.32 -7.04
CA GLU A 249 18.29 3.64 -7.66
C GLU A 249 18.40 3.20 -9.14
N GLU A 250 17.57 2.27 -9.59
CA GLU A 250 17.46 1.87 -11.00
C GLU A 250 17.09 3.05 -11.90
N LEU A 251 16.38 4.06 -11.37
CA LEU A 251 16.04 5.28 -12.09
C LEU A 251 17.29 6.04 -12.55
N ASP A 252 18.40 5.93 -11.83
CA ASP A 252 19.63 6.67 -12.13
C ASP A 252 20.22 6.26 -13.48
N GLN A 253 19.90 5.05 -13.98
CA GLN A 253 20.31 4.55 -15.30
C GLN A 253 19.66 5.32 -16.46
N LEU A 254 18.55 6.02 -16.20
CA LEU A 254 17.85 6.82 -17.21
C LEU A 254 18.37 8.26 -17.31
N ARG A 255 19.29 8.67 -16.42
CA ARG A 255 19.86 10.02 -16.45
C ARG A 255 20.71 10.20 -17.71
N GLY A 256 20.40 11.25 -18.47
CA GLY A 256 21.20 11.70 -19.61
C GLY A 256 22.39 12.55 -19.21
N LYS A 257 22.79 13.48 -20.09
CA LYS A 257 23.89 14.42 -19.84
C LYS A 257 23.59 15.26 -18.59
N ALA A 258 24.48 15.20 -17.60
CA ALA A 258 24.38 16.02 -16.40
C ALA A 258 24.62 17.50 -16.74
N VAL A 259 23.82 18.37 -16.11
CA VAL A 259 24.03 19.82 -16.08
C VAL A 259 24.16 20.22 -14.62
N SER A 260 25.22 20.95 -14.29
CA SER A 260 25.50 21.40 -12.92
C SER A 260 25.68 22.90 -12.88
N VAL A 261 25.02 23.55 -11.92
CA VAL A 261 25.13 24.99 -11.68
C VAL A 261 25.47 25.20 -10.20
N GLY A 262 26.56 25.93 -9.94
CA GLY A 262 27.02 26.32 -8.61
C GLY A 262 27.29 27.81 -8.52
N ASP A 263 27.45 28.32 -7.29
CA ASP A 263 27.86 29.70 -6.98
C ASP A 263 27.04 30.82 -7.66
N LYS A 264 25.72 30.61 -7.78
CA LYS A 264 24.78 31.61 -8.31
C LYS A 264 23.92 32.22 -7.20
N VAL A 265 23.87 33.55 -7.15
CA VAL A 265 22.95 34.31 -6.29
C VAL A 265 21.66 34.58 -7.06
N VAL A 266 20.53 34.12 -6.53
CA VAL A 266 19.20 34.47 -7.05
C VAL A 266 18.61 35.58 -6.19
N LYS A 267 18.49 36.78 -6.76
CA LYS A 267 17.90 37.93 -6.05
C LYS A 267 16.37 37.84 -6.01
N PRO A 268 15.69 38.55 -5.08
CA PRO A 268 14.23 38.61 -5.06
C PRO A 268 13.65 39.01 -6.43
N GLY A 269 12.70 38.23 -6.93
CA GLY A 269 12.04 38.45 -8.23
C GLY A 269 12.88 38.11 -9.46
N GLN A 270 14.11 37.62 -9.30
CA GLN A 270 14.96 37.20 -10.42
C GLN A 270 14.97 35.68 -10.60
N HIS A 271 15.32 35.26 -11.82
CA HIS A 271 15.58 33.86 -12.17
C HIS A 271 16.88 33.78 -12.97
N PHE A 272 17.44 32.58 -13.08
CA PHE A 272 18.48 32.28 -14.06
C PHE A 272 18.05 31.06 -14.86
N GLU A 273 18.39 31.05 -16.13
CA GLU A 273 18.10 29.93 -17.02
C GLU A 273 19.20 28.87 -16.91
N VAL A 274 18.79 27.60 -16.81
CA VAL A 274 19.71 26.46 -16.90
C VAL A 274 19.67 25.97 -18.34
N THR A 275 20.74 26.22 -19.08
CA THR A 275 20.86 25.81 -20.49
C THR A 275 21.44 24.40 -20.61
N GLY A 276 21.22 23.75 -21.76
CA GLY A 276 21.78 22.42 -22.06
C GLY A 276 20.92 21.23 -21.61
N LEU A 277 19.68 21.48 -21.19
CA LEU A 277 18.67 20.44 -20.95
C LEU A 277 17.88 20.19 -22.24
N GLN A 278 17.76 18.93 -22.66
CA GLN A 278 16.71 18.51 -23.60
C GLN A 278 15.50 18.10 -22.76
N SER A 279 14.40 18.84 -22.86
CA SER A 279 13.13 18.43 -22.27
C SER A 279 12.45 17.40 -23.18
N TYR A 280 12.22 16.21 -22.65
CA TYR A 280 11.29 15.24 -23.23
C TYR A 280 9.94 15.38 -22.52
N GLN A 281 9.37 16.59 -22.54
CA GLN A 281 7.96 16.73 -22.22
C GLN A 281 7.19 16.44 -23.52
N VAL A 282 6.32 15.45 -23.49
CA VAL A 282 5.32 15.27 -24.55
C VAL A 282 4.45 16.53 -24.50
N SER A 283 4.63 17.42 -25.48
CA SER A 283 3.74 18.57 -25.64
C SER A 283 2.38 18.02 -26.06
N THR A 284 1.40 18.07 -25.17
CA THR A 284 0.00 17.96 -25.56
C THR A 284 -0.37 19.29 -26.21
N THR A 285 -0.20 19.39 -27.53
CA THR A 285 -0.90 20.37 -28.37
C THR A 285 -2.36 19.97 -28.51
#